data_AF-A0A7Y2U0L8-F1
#
_entry.id   AF-A0A7Y2U0L8-F1
#
_cell.length_a   1.000
_cell.length_b   1.000
_cell.length_c   1.000
_cell.angle_alpha   90.00
_cell.angle_beta   90.00
_cell.angle_gamma   90.00
#
_symmetry.space_group_name_H-M   'P 1'
#
loop_
_entity.id
_entity.type
_entity.pdbx_description
1 polymer ?
#
loop_
_entity_poly.entity_id
_entity_poly.type
_entity_poly.pdbx_seq_one_letter_code
_entity_poly.pdbx_strand_id
1 'polypeptide(L)'
;MERDPKKRQAERRFRDTVEAAYDELYPAANEALGELLGQFGVVAAQTPLARDLTVRDIGRAAGKCGPGGAVIINCQLIGFPDDIRDTIAHELAHAVIETARRALGSPARRFINRGAARAARSRNGDWAAHGALWKSVARKLGDTGDRCHRLPLQPVRRLRRYLYRSDDGHEVILSSVRHRRLQRDPTLAYRFPQKGVTVLARHFAGEVEEQA
;
A
#
# COMPACT_ATOMS: atom_id res chain seq x y z
N MET A 1 -27.09 -3.14 -14.86
CA MET A 1 -27.16 -3.30 -13.39
C MET A 1 -26.96 -1.93 -12.77
N GLU A 2 -28.06 -1.24 -12.48
CA GLU A 2 -28.09 0.16 -12.07
C GLU A 2 -27.67 0.27 -10.59
N ARG A 3 -26.62 1.04 -10.28
CA ARG A 3 -26.12 1.15 -8.90
C ARG A 3 -27.13 1.90 -8.02
N ASP A 4 -27.49 1.31 -6.89
CA ASP A 4 -28.40 1.86 -5.87
C ASP A 4 -28.06 3.33 -5.53
N PRO A 5 -29.02 4.28 -5.65
CA PRO A 5 -28.80 5.69 -5.36
C PRO A 5 -28.34 5.97 -3.91
N LYS A 6 -28.77 5.18 -2.92
CA LYS A 6 -28.31 5.33 -1.52
C LYS A 6 -26.83 4.99 -1.38
N LYS A 7 -26.38 3.94 -2.09
CA LYS A 7 -24.96 3.55 -2.13
C LYS A 7 -24.10 4.65 -2.74
N ARG A 8 -24.56 5.29 -3.83
CA ARG A 8 -23.82 6.42 -4.45
C ARG A 8 -23.72 7.62 -3.51
N GLN A 9 -24.78 7.92 -2.77
CA GLN A 9 -24.76 9.02 -1.79
C GLN A 9 -23.77 8.74 -0.65
N ALA A 10 -23.74 7.51 -0.14
CA ALA A 10 -22.78 7.11 0.88
C ALA A 10 -21.32 7.18 0.37
N GLU A 11 -21.06 6.69 -0.85
CA GLU A 11 -19.74 6.76 -1.50
C GLU A 11 -19.27 8.22 -1.69
N ARG A 12 -20.18 9.13 -2.05
CA ARG A 12 -19.89 10.56 -2.17
C ARG A 12 -19.55 11.17 -0.81
N ARG A 13 -20.39 10.98 0.21
CA ARG A 13 -20.14 11.49 1.58
C ARG A 13 -18.82 11.00 2.14
N PHE A 14 -18.48 9.73 1.89
CA PHE A 14 -17.19 9.17 2.28
C PHE A 14 -16.02 9.88 1.60
N ARG A 15 -16.09 10.13 0.30
CA ARG A 15 -15.06 10.89 -0.42
C ARG A 15 -14.92 12.31 0.13
N ASP A 16 -16.03 13.00 0.35
CA ASP A 16 -16.04 14.35 0.91
C ASP A 16 -15.38 14.36 2.31
N THR A 17 -15.61 13.32 3.12
CA THR A 17 -14.98 13.16 4.45
C THR A 17 -13.47 12.93 4.35
N VAL A 18 -13.05 12.06 3.42
CA VAL A 18 -11.62 11.78 3.18
C VAL A 18 -10.90 13.03 2.68
N GLU A 19 -11.50 13.77 1.75
CA GLU A 19 -10.94 15.03 1.23
C GLU A 19 -10.84 16.09 2.32
N ALA A 20 -11.90 16.27 3.13
CA ALA A 20 -11.88 17.23 4.24
C ALA A 20 -10.80 16.91 5.28
N ALA A 21 -10.67 15.65 5.69
CA ALA A 21 -9.64 15.23 6.64
C ALA A 21 -8.22 15.35 6.07
N TYR A 22 -8.04 15.09 4.78
CA TYR A 22 -6.77 15.31 4.09
C TYR A 22 -6.42 16.81 4.06
N ASP A 23 -7.38 17.66 3.70
CA ASP A 23 -7.20 19.10 3.61
C ASP A 23 -6.91 19.74 4.96
N GLU A 24 -7.50 19.23 6.04
CA GLU A 24 -7.19 19.63 7.42
C GLU A 24 -5.75 19.31 7.80
N LEU A 25 -5.27 18.11 7.47
CA LEU A 25 -3.94 17.62 7.88
C LEU A 25 -2.80 18.10 6.98
N TYR A 26 -3.10 18.46 5.73
CA TYR A 26 -2.10 18.81 4.73
C TYR A 26 -1.17 19.97 5.12
N PRO A 27 -1.65 21.09 5.71
CA PRO A 27 -0.79 22.16 6.19
C PRO A 27 0.20 21.68 7.27
N ALA A 28 -0.28 20.93 8.27
CA ALA A 28 0.55 20.38 9.34
C ALA A 28 1.61 19.39 8.81
N ALA A 29 1.27 18.63 7.76
CA ALA A 29 2.23 17.75 7.09
C ALA A 29 3.34 18.52 6.35
N ASN A 30 3.01 19.64 5.70
CA ASN A 30 4.02 20.51 5.09
C ASN A 30 4.90 21.21 6.14
N GLU A 31 4.32 21.59 7.28
CA GLU A 31 5.07 22.14 8.41
C GLU A 31 6.06 21.10 8.96
N ALA A 32 5.61 19.86 9.20
CA ALA A 32 6.46 18.75 9.61
C ALA A 32 7.59 18.46 8.61
N LEU A 33 7.30 18.50 7.30
CA LEU A 33 8.33 18.40 6.26
C LEU A 33 9.36 19.52 6.39
N GLY A 34 8.90 20.73 6.66
CA GLY A 34 9.79 21.88 6.78
C GLY A 34 10.70 21.83 8.00
N GLU A 35 10.16 21.46 9.15
CA GLU A 35 10.95 21.22 10.37
C GLU A 35 11.98 20.11 10.15
N LEU A 36 11.56 18.99 9.54
CA LEU A 36 12.44 17.86 9.28
C LEU A 36 13.59 18.26 8.35
N LEU A 37 13.31 18.98 7.26
CA LEU A 37 14.35 19.49 6.36
C LEU A 37 15.25 20.51 7.06
N GLY A 38 14.68 21.37 7.91
CA GLY A 38 15.41 22.35 8.72
C GLY A 38 16.45 21.71 9.63
N GLN A 39 16.15 20.56 10.24
CA GLN A 39 17.11 19.79 11.06
C GLN A 39 18.38 19.39 10.28
N PHE A 40 18.31 19.33 8.95
CA PHE A 40 19.43 18.98 8.08
C PHE A 40 20.01 20.20 7.33
N GLY A 41 19.63 21.43 7.72
CA GLY A 41 20.08 22.67 7.11
C GLY A 41 19.47 22.93 5.72
N VAL A 42 18.33 22.30 5.43
CA VAL A 42 17.61 22.48 4.17
C VAL A 42 16.42 23.42 4.38
N VAL A 43 16.44 24.57 3.71
CA VAL A 43 15.30 25.49 3.72
C VAL A 43 14.13 24.89 2.93
N ALA A 44 13.02 24.68 3.63
CA ALA A 44 11.86 23.94 3.16
C ALA A 44 11.00 24.65 2.11
N ALA A 45 11.15 25.97 1.97
CA ALA A 45 10.30 26.85 1.17
C ALA A 45 10.23 26.52 -0.34
N GLN A 46 10.87 25.45 -0.81
CA GLN A 46 10.96 25.08 -2.23
C GLN A 46 10.46 23.66 -2.56
N THR A 47 9.92 22.89 -1.61
CA THR A 47 9.42 21.54 -1.92
C THR A 47 8.20 21.19 -1.08
N PRO A 48 7.00 21.69 -1.43
CA PRO A 48 5.79 21.23 -0.77
C PRO A 48 5.59 19.73 -1.04
N LEU A 49 4.80 19.08 -0.19
CA LEU A 49 4.27 17.76 -0.50
C LEU A 49 3.53 17.79 -1.84
N ALA A 50 3.52 16.66 -2.55
CA ALA A 50 2.62 16.52 -3.68
C ALA A 50 1.18 16.36 -3.15
N ARG A 51 0.24 17.14 -3.69
CA ARG A 51 -1.17 17.00 -3.36
C ARG A 51 -1.81 15.94 -4.26
N ASP A 52 -1.53 14.68 -3.96
CA ASP A 52 -2.02 13.52 -4.71
C ASP A 52 -2.75 12.57 -3.76
N LEU A 53 -4.09 12.61 -3.82
CA LEU A 53 -5.00 11.82 -3.00
C LEU A 53 -5.89 10.98 -3.91
N THR A 54 -5.94 9.67 -3.66
CA THR A 54 -6.81 8.75 -4.39
C THR A 54 -7.59 7.85 -3.45
N VAL A 55 -8.90 7.73 -3.70
CA VAL A 55 -9.78 6.77 -3.00
C VAL A 55 -10.08 5.58 -3.90
N ARG A 56 -9.60 4.39 -3.52
CA ARG A 56 -9.83 3.13 -4.27
C ARG A 56 -9.67 1.91 -3.36
N ASP A 57 -10.17 0.76 -3.78
CA ASP A 57 -9.98 -0.46 -3.02
C ASP A 57 -8.53 -0.97 -3.15
N ILE A 58 -7.88 -1.18 -2.01
CA ILE A 58 -6.48 -1.68 -1.91
C ILE A 58 -6.38 -2.95 -1.06
N GLY A 59 -7.51 -3.58 -0.73
CA GLY A 59 -7.56 -4.86 -0.03
C GLY A 59 -7.40 -4.71 1.47
N ARG A 60 -6.51 -5.48 2.08
CA ARG A 60 -6.37 -5.53 3.55
C ARG A 60 -5.67 -4.32 4.17
N ALA A 61 -5.21 -3.36 3.36
CA ALA A 61 -4.57 -2.14 3.85
C ALA A 61 -5.60 -1.01 3.98
N ALA A 62 -5.56 -0.25 5.08
CA ALA A 62 -6.45 0.91 5.29
C ALA A 62 -6.03 2.11 4.42
N GLY A 63 -4.72 2.32 4.31
CA GLY A 63 -4.11 3.35 3.47
C GLY A 63 -2.84 2.82 2.81
N LYS A 64 -2.30 3.62 1.89
CA LYS A 64 -0.97 3.42 1.33
C LYS A 64 -0.38 4.71 0.78
N CYS A 65 0.85 5.01 1.15
CA CYS A 65 1.70 5.96 0.45
C CYS A 65 2.38 5.32 -0.75
N GLY A 66 2.13 5.86 -1.94
CA GLY A 66 2.77 5.50 -3.19
C GLY A 66 4.09 6.24 -3.43
N PRO A 67 4.77 5.93 -4.54
CA PRO A 67 5.90 6.72 -5.01
C PRO A 67 5.49 8.18 -5.20
N GLY A 68 6.33 9.12 -4.79
CA GLY A 68 6.03 10.56 -4.94
C GLY A 68 5.26 11.17 -3.79
N GLY A 69 4.93 10.39 -2.75
CA GLY A 69 4.11 10.87 -1.64
C GLY A 69 2.61 10.80 -1.92
N ALA A 70 2.19 10.10 -2.99
CA ALA A 70 0.77 9.91 -3.31
C ALA A 70 0.06 9.14 -2.20
N VAL A 71 -0.99 9.72 -1.62
CA VAL A 71 -1.78 9.11 -0.55
C VAL A 71 -2.96 8.37 -1.15
N ILE A 72 -3.08 7.09 -0.82
CA ILE A 72 -4.17 6.23 -1.28
C ILE A 72 -4.96 5.77 -0.07
N ILE A 73 -6.26 6.09 -0.03
CA ILE A 73 -7.15 5.68 1.05
C ILE A 73 -8.08 4.57 0.55
N ASN A 74 -8.21 3.50 1.34
CA ASN A 74 -9.04 2.36 0.99
C ASN A 74 -10.52 2.74 1.06
N CYS A 75 -11.27 2.50 -0.02
CA CYS A 75 -12.71 2.74 -0.02
C CYS A 75 -13.49 1.86 0.96
N GLN A 76 -12.91 0.76 1.45
CA GLN A 76 -13.51 -0.05 2.52
C GLN A 76 -13.60 0.69 3.86
N LEU A 77 -12.87 1.80 4.06
CA LEU A 77 -13.01 2.66 5.24
C LEU A 77 -14.34 3.39 5.34
N ILE A 78 -15.21 3.30 4.32
CA ILE A 78 -16.59 3.75 4.43
C ILE A 78 -17.35 3.09 5.59
N GLY A 79 -16.94 1.88 6.00
CA GLY A 79 -17.48 1.19 7.17
C GLY A 79 -16.78 1.52 8.49
N PHE A 80 -15.75 2.38 8.47
CA PHE A 80 -14.87 2.69 9.60
C PHE A 80 -14.57 4.21 9.62
N PRO A 81 -15.60 5.07 9.78
CA PRO A 81 -15.45 6.51 9.64
C PRO A 81 -14.49 7.13 10.66
N ASP A 82 -14.44 6.58 11.88
CA ASP A 82 -13.57 7.07 12.96
C ASP A 82 -12.08 6.83 12.66
N ASP A 83 -11.76 5.84 11.81
CA ASP A 83 -10.38 5.50 11.43
C ASP A 83 -9.87 6.28 10.21
N ILE A 84 -10.73 7.08 9.55
CA ILE A 84 -10.36 7.79 8.31
C ILE A 84 -9.24 8.79 8.60
N ARG A 85 -9.41 9.61 9.63
CA ARG A 85 -8.47 10.68 9.96
C ARG A 85 -7.10 10.11 10.33
N ASP A 86 -7.07 9.09 11.18
CA ASP A 86 -5.83 8.43 11.62
C ASP A 86 -5.12 7.76 10.44
N THR A 87 -5.86 7.10 9.55
CA THR A 87 -5.28 6.53 8.34
C THR A 87 -4.65 7.60 7.45
N ILE A 88 -5.32 8.76 7.28
CA ILE A 88 -4.77 9.87 6.49
C ILE A 88 -3.49 10.42 7.14
N ALA A 89 -3.49 10.62 8.46
CA ALA A 89 -2.32 11.05 9.20
C ALA A 89 -1.14 10.07 9.02
N HIS A 90 -1.41 8.77 9.09
CA HIS A 90 -0.42 7.71 8.88
C HIS A 90 0.23 7.80 7.49
N GLU A 91 -0.58 7.94 6.44
CA GLU A 91 -0.07 7.98 5.07
C GLU A 91 0.60 9.31 4.72
N LEU A 92 0.11 10.43 5.25
CA LEU A 92 0.78 11.73 5.13
C LEU A 92 2.16 11.71 5.82
N ALA A 93 2.30 11.03 6.96
CA ALA A 93 3.60 10.85 7.60
C ALA A 93 4.60 10.10 6.68
N HIS A 94 4.15 9.06 5.96
CA HIS A 94 4.99 8.42 4.93
C HIS A 94 5.35 9.38 3.79
N ALA A 95 4.39 10.19 3.33
CA ALA A 95 4.62 11.16 2.26
C ALA A 95 5.68 12.22 2.65
N VAL A 96 5.65 12.70 3.90
CA VAL A 96 6.68 13.57 4.47
C VAL A 96 8.06 12.93 4.42
N ILE A 97 8.18 11.70 4.92
CA ILE A 97 9.48 11.00 4.96
C ILE A 97 10.01 10.73 3.54
N GLU A 98 9.17 10.29 2.62
CA GLU A 98 9.56 10.06 1.22
C GLU A 98 10.00 11.34 0.53
N THR A 99 9.31 12.45 0.79
CA THR A 99 9.64 13.77 0.20
C THR A 99 10.95 14.31 0.77
N ALA A 100 11.13 14.23 2.09
CA ALA A 100 12.38 14.61 2.75
C ALA A 100 13.57 13.81 2.24
N ARG A 101 13.40 12.48 2.06
CA ARG A 101 14.44 11.61 1.49
C ARG A 101 14.87 12.04 0.09
N ARG A 102 13.91 12.38 -0.77
CA ARG A 102 14.20 12.85 -2.14
C ARG A 102 14.93 14.18 -2.13
N ALA A 103 14.48 15.12 -1.32
CA ALA A 103 15.12 16.43 -1.19
C ALA A 103 16.58 16.30 -0.72
N LEU A 104 16.83 15.48 0.31
CA LEU A 104 18.18 15.23 0.87
C LEU A 104 19.06 14.36 -0.04
N GLY A 105 18.45 13.48 -0.84
CA GLY A 105 19.14 12.59 -1.78
C GLY A 105 19.49 13.23 -3.13
N SER A 106 18.97 14.44 -3.42
CA SER A 106 19.13 15.07 -4.73
C SER A 106 20.61 15.39 -5.06
N PRO A 107 21.08 15.14 -6.30
CA PRO A 107 22.47 15.40 -6.70
C PRO A 107 22.90 16.86 -6.48
N ALA A 108 21.99 17.81 -6.68
CA ALA A 108 22.21 19.25 -6.47
C ALA A 108 22.54 19.61 -5.01
N ARG A 109 22.09 18.81 -4.03
CA ARG A 109 22.26 19.10 -2.59
C ARG A 109 23.26 18.17 -1.90
N ARG A 110 23.82 17.22 -2.64
CA ARG A 110 24.82 16.23 -2.18
C ARG A 110 26.12 16.87 -1.67
N PHE A 111 26.41 18.09 -2.09
CA PHE A 111 27.61 18.85 -1.72
C PHE A 111 27.45 19.65 -0.42
N ILE A 112 26.21 19.93 0.00
CA ILE A 112 25.93 20.79 1.17
C ILE A 112 25.92 19.98 2.47
N ASN A 113 25.43 18.72 2.45
CA ASN A 113 25.39 17.87 3.64
C ASN A 113 25.50 16.36 3.32
N ARG A 114 26.73 15.86 3.12
CA ARG A 114 27.00 14.44 2.78
C ARG A 114 26.49 13.46 3.84
N GLY A 115 26.51 13.85 5.12
CA GLY A 115 26.03 13.04 6.24
C GLY A 115 24.52 12.83 6.19
N ALA A 116 23.76 13.92 6.04
CA ALA A 116 22.30 13.87 5.89
C ALA A 116 21.86 13.05 4.66
N ALA A 117 22.52 13.26 3.52
CA ALA A 117 22.25 12.50 2.29
C ALA A 117 22.56 11.01 2.43
N ARG A 118 23.50 10.62 3.31
CA ARG A 118 23.80 9.21 3.61
C ARG A 118 22.77 8.62 4.58
N ALA A 119 22.41 9.37 5.63
CA ALA A 119 21.40 8.95 6.60
C ALA A 119 20.03 8.73 5.94
N ALA A 120 19.57 9.66 5.09
CA ALA A 120 18.29 9.57 4.38
C ALA A 120 18.19 8.34 3.45
N ARG A 121 19.33 7.83 2.95
CA ARG A 121 19.40 6.60 2.14
C ARG A 121 19.34 5.32 2.98
N SER A 122 19.57 5.40 4.28
CA SER A 122 19.38 4.26 5.18
C SER A 122 17.90 3.85 5.19
N ARG A 123 17.66 2.54 5.11
CA ARG A 123 16.33 1.94 5.36
C ARG A 123 16.19 1.42 6.79
N ASN A 124 17.20 1.66 7.62
CA ASN A 124 17.28 1.23 9.00
C ASN A 124 17.31 2.44 9.95
N GLY A 125 17.04 2.20 11.23
CA GLY A 125 17.09 3.23 12.28
C GLY A 125 16.00 4.28 12.09
N ASP A 126 16.36 5.55 12.29
CA ASP A 126 15.43 6.69 12.27
C ASP A 126 14.64 6.83 10.96
N TRP A 127 15.25 6.41 9.86
CA TRP A 127 14.67 6.45 8.51
C TRP A 127 13.94 5.15 8.13
N ALA A 128 13.86 4.13 8.97
CA ALA A 128 13.03 2.96 8.67
C ALA A 128 11.58 3.39 8.35
N ALA A 129 10.82 2.53 7.64
CA ALA A 129 9.44 2.86 7.21
C ALA A 129 8.57 3.42 8.36
N HIS A 130 8.74 2.87 9.56
CA HIS A 130 8.13 3.36 10.81
C HIS A 130 9.20 3.64 11.88
N GLY A 131 10.29 4.28 11.46
CA GLY A 131 11.41 4.70 12.30
C GLY A 131 11.09 5.93 13.16
N ALA A 132 12.07 6.44 13.90
CA ALA A 132 11.88 7.56 14.83
C ALA A 132 11.32 8.82 14.15
N LEU A 133 11.81 9.16 12.96
CA LEU A 133 11.34 10.34 12.22
C LEU A 133 9.89 10.17 11.79
N TRP A 134 9.53 9.01 11.25
CA TRP A 134 8.15 8.71 10.87
C TRP A 134 7.22 8.81 12.09
N LYS A 135 7.60 8.21 13.23
CA LYS A 135 6.80 8.26 14.47
C LYS A 135 6.61 9.69 14.98
N SER A 136 7.64 10.53 14.87
CA SER A 136 7.57 11.93 15.24
C SER A 136 6.54 12.68 14.38
N VAL A 137 6.59 12.47 13.06
CA VAL A 137 5.64 13.11 12.13
C VAL A 137 4.23 12.57 12.35
N ALA A 138 4.06 11.25 12.47
CA ALA A 138 2.76 10.62 12.70
C ALA A 138 2.05 11.22 13.94
N ARG A 139 2.78 11.33 15.07
CA ARG A 139 2.25 11.96 16.29
C ARG A 139 1.91 13.43 16.12
N LYS A 140 2.71 14.18 15.36
CA LYS A 140 2.40 15.58 15.07
C LYS A 140 1.11 15.73 14.25
N LEU A 141 0.78 14.74 13.41
CA LEU A 141 -0.47 14.71 12.64
C LEU A 141 -1.66 14.11 13.41
N GLY A 142 -1.45 13.70 14.67
CA GLY A 142 -2.48 13.12 15.53
C GLY A 142 -2.62 11.60 15.44
N ASP A 143 -1.77 10.90 14.69
CA ASP A 143 -1.68 9.43 14.77
C ASP A 143 -0.92 9.03 16.06
N THR A 144 -1.26 7.88 16.62
CA THR A 144 -0.56 7.24 17.75
C THR A 144 0.93 6.96 17.47
N GLY A 145 1.29 6.80 16.18
CA GLY A 145 2.61 6.35 15.75
C GLY A 145 2.78 4.82 15.85
N ASP A 146 1.66 4.09 15.94
CA ASP A 146 1.63 2.65 15.79
C ASP A 146 1.73 2.22 14.33
N ARG A 147 2.31 1.04 14.10
CA ARG A 147 2.61 0.58 12.73
C ARG A 147 1.41 0.08 11.96
N CYS A 148 0.37 -0.41 12.65
CA CYS A 148 -0.69 -1.18 12.03
C CYS A 148 -2.05 -0.93 12.68
N HIS A 149 -3.00 -0.42 11.89
CA HIS A 149 -4.42 -0.55 12.20
C HIS A 149 -4.85 -2.00 11.95
N ARG A 150 -5.59 -2.60 12.90
CA ARG A 150 -6.13 -3.96 12.77
C ARG A 150 -7.59 -3.93 12.36
N LEU A 151 -7.88 -3.24 11.27
CA LEU A 151 -9.24 -3.19 10.73
C LEU A 151 -9.55 -4.51 10.00
N PRO A 152 -10.78 -5.06 10.13
CA PRO A 152 -11.19 -6.30 9.47
C PRO A 152 -11.51 -6.08 7.98
N LEU A 153 -10.55 -5.50 7.25
CA LEU A 153 -10.65 -5.19 5.83
C LEU A 153 -10.54 -6.46 4.99
N GLN A 154 -11.33 -6.50 3.92
CA GLN A 154 -11.42 -7.64 3.03
C GLN A 154 -10.33 -7.57 1.95
N PRO A 155 -9.73 -8.69 1.53
CA PRO A 155 -8.80 -8.70 0.42
C PRO A 155 -9.49 -8.38 -0.91
N VAL A 156 -8.88 -7.49 -1.70
CA VAL A 156 -9.33 -7.17 -3.07
C VAL A 156 -9.00 -8.27 -4.07
N ARG A 157 -7.88 -8.96 -3.84
CA ARG A 157 -7.30 -9.81 -4.86
C ARG A 157 -8.08 -11.11 -4.94
N ARG A 158 -8.88 -11.26 -6.00
CA ARG A 158 -9.32 -12.57 -6.48
C ARG A 158 -8.09 -13.32 -6.98
N LEU A 159 -7.74 -14.42 -6.33
CA LEU A 159 -6.65 -15.27 -6.82
C LEU A 159 -7.21 -16.17 -7.90
N ARG A 160 -6.72 -16.01 -9.13
CA ARG A 160 -6.99 -16.98 -10.20
C ARG A 160 -6.35 -18.30 -9.84
N ARG A 161 -7.18 -19.33 -9.75
CA ARG A 161 -6.80 -20.70 -9.47
C ARG A 161 -7.16 -21.56 -10.67
N TYR A 162 -6.40 -22.64 -10.87
CA TYR A 162 -6.55 -23.48 -12.06
C TYR A 162 -6.76 -24.91 -11.61
N LEU A 163 -7.92 -25.46 -11.93
CA LEU A 163 -8.30 -26.83 -11.64
C LEU A 163 -7.62 -27.78 -12.63
N TYR A 164 -7.00 -28.81 -12.09
CA TYR A 164 -6.45 -29.93 -12.84
C TYR A 164 -7.12 -31.22 -12.38
N ARG A 165 -7.54 -32.03 -13.35
CA ARG A 165 -8.08 -33.38 -13.16
C ARG A 165 -7.10 -34.39 -13.72
N SER A 166 -6.50 -35.21 -12.87
CA SER A 166 -5.62 -36.29 -13.33
C SER A 166 -6.42 -37.36 -14.07
N ASP A 167 -5.71 -38.24 -14.77
CA ASP A 167 -6.31 -39.40 -15.45
C ASP A 167 -7.09 -40.29 -14.46
N ASP A 168 -6.62 -40.41 -13.21
CA ASP A 168 -7.30 -41.15 -12.12
C ASP A 168 -8.46 -40.37 -11.44
N GLY A 169 -8.88 -39.23 -12.01
CA GLY A 169 -9.99 -38.43 -11.52
C GLY A 169 -9.70 -37.53 -10.30
N HIS A 170 -8.46 -37.49 -9.81
CA HIS A 170 -8.10 -36.63 -8.68
C HIS A 170 -8.03 -35.16 -9.08
N GLU A 171 -8.57 -34.31 -8.20
CA GLU A 171 -8.59 -32.87 -8.39
C GLU A 171 -7.47 -32.15 -7.61
N VAL A 172 -6.76 -31.27 -8.32
CA VAL A 172 -5.72 -30.42 -7.75
C VAL A 172 -5.89 -28.99 -8.25
N ILE A 173 -5.79 -28.04 -7.33
CA ILE A 173 -5.81 -26.62 -7.64
C ILE A 173 -4.39 -26.08 -7.68
N LEU A 174 -4.01 -25.48 -8.81
CA LEU A 174 -2.72 -24.80 -8.97
C LEU A 174 -2.84 -23.28 -8.86
N SER A 175 -1.78 -22.64 -8.36
CA SER A 175 -1.62 -21.19 -8.45
C SER A 175 -1.33 -20.75 -9.89
N SER A 176 -1.55 -19.48 -10.19
CA SER A 176 -1.27 -18.92 -11.52
C SER A 176 0.19 -19.08 -11.94
N VAL A 177 1.13 -19.12 -10.99
CA VAL A 177 2.56 -19.35 -11.27
C VAL A 177 2.81 -20.79 -11.71
N ARG A 178 2.28 -21.79 -10.97
CA ARG A 178 2.44 -23.20 -11.31
C ARG A 178 1.72 -23.55 -12.61
N HIS A 179 0.50 -23.05 -12.79
CA HIS A 179 -0.25 -23.18 -14.03
C HIS A 179 0.55 -22.65 -15.23
N ARG A 180 1.03 -21.40 -15.19
CA ARG A 180 1.82 -20.82 -16.29
C ARG A 180 3.09 -21.62 -16.60
N ARG A 181 3.79 -22.10 -15.56
CA ARG A 181 4.96 -22.96 -15.74
C ARG A 181 4.60 -24.26 -16.45
N LEU A 182 3.56 -24.94 -15.99
CA LEU A 182 3.10 -26.21 -16.54
C LEU A 182 2.57 -26.08 -17.98
N GLN A 183 1.88 -24.99 -18.30
CA GLN A 183 1.37 -24.75 -19.67
C GLN A 183 2.47 -24.31 -20.65
N ARG A 184 3.56 -23.70 -20.17
CA ARG A 184 4.69 -23.28 -21.01
C ARG A 184 5.65 -24.42 -21.32
N ASP A 185 5.75 -25.39 -20.42
CA ASP A 185 6.62 -26.56 -20.57
C ASP A 185 5.79 -27.84 -20.40
N PRO A 186 5.32 -28.46 -21.51
CA PRO A 186 4.50 -29.66 -21.48
C PRO A 186 5.22 -30.88 -20.88
N THR A 187 6.55 -30.85 -20.76
CA THR A 187 7.34 -31.93 -20.16
C THR A 187 7.38 -31.87 -18.63
N LEU A 188 6.99 -30.72 -18.05
CA LEU A 188 6.92 -30.52 -16.61
C LEU A 188 5.74 -31.29 -16.01
N ALA A 189 5.96 -31.86 -14.81
CA ALA A 189 4.93 -32.49 -14.01
C ALA A 189 4.99 -31.97 -12.57
N TYR A 190 3.82 -31.76 -11.96
CA TYR A 190 3.73 -31.50 -10.52
C TYR A 190 3.20 -32.74 -9.80
N ARG A 191 4.03 -33.29 -8.91
CA ARG A 191 3.65 -34.39 -8.02
C ARG A 191 3.12 -33.85 -6.70
N PHE A 192 2.03 -34.41 -6.21
CA PHE A 192 1.39 -34.09 -4.94
C PHE A 192 1.38 -35.37 -4.07
N PRO A 193 2.47 -35.65 -3.33
CA PRO A 193 2.66 -36.92 -2.63
C PRO A 193 1.53 -37.26 -1.66
N GLN A 194 1.01 -36.25 -0.96
CA GLN A 194 -0.10 -36.40 0.01
C GLN A 194 -1.40 -36.91 -0.62
N LYS A 195 -1.57 -36.71 -1.93
CA LYS A 195 -2.73 -37.15 -2.70
C LYS A 195 -2.40 -38.30 -3.66
N GLY A 196 -1.15 -38.76 -3.70
CA GLY A 196 -0.68 -39.75 -4.67
C GLY A 196 -0.73 -39.31 -6.15
N VAL A 197 -1.08 -38.04 -6.43
CA VAL A 197 -1.42 -37.59 -7.80
C VAL A 197 -0.26 -36.87 -8.47
N THR A 198 -0.14 -37.06 -9.79
CA THR A 198 0.72 -36.26 -10.67
C THR A 198 -0.14 -35.53 -11.69
N VAL A 199 0.06 -34.21 -11.81
CA VAL A 199 -0.65 -33.39 -12.80
C VAL A 199 0.29 -32.87 -13.87
N LEU A 200 -0.18 -32.96 -15.12
CA LEU A 200 0.51 -32.57 -16.35
C LEU A 200 -0.27 -31.44 -17.03
N ALA A 201 0.33 -30.81 -18.03
CA ALA A 201 -0.29 -29.71 -18.76
C ALA A 201 -1.68 -30.07 -19.32
N ARG A 202 -1.82 -31.29 -19.87
CA ARG A 202 -3.06 -31.81 -20.46
C ARG A 202 -4.20 -32.02 -19.47
N HIS A 203 -3.91 -32.11 -18.16
CA HIS A 203 -4.91 -32.34 -17.12
C HIS A 203 -5.69 -31.07 -16.76
N PHE A 204 -5.48 -29.96 -17.49
CA PHE A 204 -6.14 -28.70 -17.21
C PHE A 204 -7.65 -28.79 -17.49
N ALA A 205 -8.46 -28.52 -16.45
CA ALA A 205 -9.92 -28.63 -16.52
C ALA A 205 -10.63 -27.26 -16.54
N GLY A 206 -9.99 -26.18 -16.05
CA GLY A 206 -10.56 -24.84 -16.09
C GLY A 206 -10.01 -23.89 -15.03
N GLU A 207 -10.36 -22.61 -15.16
CA GLU A 207 -10.12 -21.60 -14.11
C GLU A 207 -11.23 -21.69 -13.06
N VAL A 208 -10.85 -21.59 -11.79
CA VAL A 208 -11.79 -21.51 -10.65
C VAL A 208 -11.52 -20.22 -9.87
N GLU A 209 -12.58 -19.53 -9.47
CA GLU A 209 -12.48 -18.38 -8.57
C GLU A 209 -12.44 -18.87 -7.12
N GLU A 210 -11.41 -18.49 -6.38
CA GLU A 210 -11.33 -18.69 -4.93
C GLU A 210 -11.29 -17.30 -4.27
N GLN A 211 -12.17 -17.05 -3.30
CA GLN A 211 -12.07 -15.87 -2.45
C GLN A 211 -10.93 -16.09 -1.44
N ALA A 212 -9.98 -15.15 -1.40
CA ALA A 212 -8.78 -15.21 -0.57
C ALA A 212 -8.99 -14.66 0.84
#